data_AF-A0A1D1V5F3-F1
#
_entry.id   AF-A0A1D1V5F3-F1
#
_cell.length_a   1.000
_cell.length_b   1.000
_cell.length_c   1.000
_cell.angle_alpha   90.00
_cell.angle_beta   90.00
_cell.angle_gamma   90.00
#
_symmetry.space_group_name_H-M   'P 1'
#
loop_
_entity.id
_entity.type
_entity.pdbx_description
1 polymer ?
#
loop_
_entity_poly.entity_id
_entity_poly.type
_entity_poly.pdbx_seq_one_letter_code
_entity_poly.pdbx_strand_id
1 'polypeptide(L)'
;MLGLIGHKAKRHIDLTSTPSQDDEKDLFKGRSRSSLYKHGGRSKSKRDCNADILEQLPAKLIRTTSVKKEQLNPVWNETFQLVVDNVNEDVLHLDIFDHDEEYQILDAVKNVKNVQGIKGLNRYFKQIAQSARKSADENVDDFLGCVDIRITDIPSIGIDKVFNLCSRSNGKAQGTIRLRLGFATREEKDHRTESNLQDFLQHRDLLTLFVKHEMKNSKSSLDWTGELSNEAESILHQHAMQGDLSDLQQAACLWISMVDYHVSSARLNRLLLFQTLKHLDSIWVANGLSHDAEEVTAEAVGVFRDFEYSCLANQTYFLPMTVLPGPKQLESLLKCLRILYELKLFKRFFPLEDSFHNVVCEVIKTAAIEHYHRLRSEFLSESELAQETPGMEIYSKMLQALNNDIRQQFIPADKIYNAFNLDYFSLTMRELDRLIMEDLELYPVLRPSPEIAKILDDLDPYAVLKDDFFTAPGREEPRVEVFLLYYSLNDFRHLSRHLTESEQKNLSIFTVHERFIPFVLQWFSYAKVAAKRKIKGWVENDKKVKI
;
A
#
# COMPACT_ATOMS: atom_id res chain seq x y z
N MET A 1 -24.78 1.00 17.33
CA MET A 1 -24.35 2.12 18.19
C MET A 1 -23.69 1.50 19.42
N LEU A 2 -22.37 1.34 19.38
CA LEU A 2 -21.57 0.68 20.42
C LEU A 2 -20.26 1.47 20.53
N GLY A 3 -20.06 2.08 21.70
CA GLY A 3 -18.85 2.81 22.05
C GLY A 3 -17.87 1.89 22.77
N LEU A 4 -16.58 2.05 22.46
CA LEU A 4 -15.48 1.52 23.24
C LEU A 4 -14.50 2.66 23.55
N ILE A 5 -14.14 2.69 24.83
CA ILE A 5 -13.45 3.76 25.55
C ILE A 5 -11.94 3.63 25.33
N GLY A 6 -11.32 4.68 24.80
CA GLY A 6 -9.86 4.80 24.73
C GLY A 6 -9.29 5.36 26.03
N HIS A 7 -8.34 4.65 26.64
CA HIS A 7 -7.51 5.20 27.71
C HIS A 7 -6.31 5.94 27.12
N LYS A 8 -6.21 7.22 27.51
CA LYS A 8 -5.13 8.16 27.16
C LYS A 8 -3.83 7.86 27.93
N ALA A 9 -2.71 8.08 27.24
CA ALA A 9 -1.56 8.77 27.82
C ALA A 9 -0.93 9.67 26.74
N LYS A 10 -1.22 10.98 26.81
CA LYS A 10 -0.52 12.05 26.08
C LYS A 10 0.06 13.01 27.11
N ARG A 11 1.37 13.27 27.05
CA ARG A 11 1.95 14.54 27.49
C ARG A 11 1.94 15.46 26.27
N HIS A 12 1.11 16.50 26.30
CA HIS A 12 1.12 17.61 25.35
C HIS A 12 2.06 18.70 25.90
N ILE A 13 2.93 19.21 25.05
CA ILE A 13 3.49 20.57 25.17
C ILE A 13 3.07 21.25 23.87
N ASP A 14 2.05 22.11 23.95
CA ASP A 14 1.65 23.02 22.88
C ASP A 14 2.35 24.37 23.11
N LEU A 15 3.02 24.84 22.06
CA LEU A 15 3.63 26.17 21.96
C LEU A 15 3.04 26.90 20.76
N THR A 16 1.81 27.39 20.87
CA THR A 16 1.31 28.45 19.97
C THR A 16 0.23 29.28 20.66
N SER A 17 0.57 30.47 21.14
CA SER A 17 -0.37 31.59 21.22
C SER A 17 0.38 32.92 21.40
N THR A 18 0.44 33.70 20.33
CA THR A 18 0.69 35.16 20.34
C THR A 18 -0.51 35.89 20.96
N PRO A 19 -0.31 36.92 21.80
CA PRO A 19 -1.41 37.70 22.38
C PRO A 19 -1.60 39.05 21.68
N SER A 20 -2.87 39.46 21.54
CA SER A 20 -3.27 40.84 21.28
C SER A 20 -4.48 41.22 22.15
N GLN A 21 -4.21 42.12 23.09
CA GLN A 21 -4.95 43.36 23.39
C GLN A 21 -6.48 43.28 23.62
N ASP A 22 -6.92 43.49 24.86
CA ASP A 22 -7.48 44.79 25.30
C ASP A 22 -7.87 44.79 26.80
N ASP A 23 -7.52 45.92 27.45
CA ASP A 23 -8.15 46.67 28.54
C ASP A 23 -8.69 46.01 29.83
N GLU A 24 -8.05 46.33 30.97
CA GLU A 24 -8.50 47.41 31.90
C GLU A 24 -7.74 47.38 33.24
N LYS A 25 -7.02 48.50 33.50
CA LYS A 25 -7.14 49.34 34.72
C LYS A 25 -7.15 48.65 36.10
N ASP A 26 -6.11 48.89 36.92
CA ASP A 26 -6.13 50.05 37.83
C ASP A 26 -4.95 50.08 38.84
N LEU A 27 -4.49 51.32 39.03
CA LEU A 27 -3.94 51.98 40.20
C LEU A 27 -2.64 51.52 40.95
N PHE A 28 -1.66 52.45 40.83
CA PHE A 28 -0.90 53.14 41.91
C PHE A 28 0.24 52.35 42.58
N LYS A 29 1.41 52.91 42.91
CA LYS A 29 2.02 54.26 42.82
C LYS A 29 3.48 54.07 43.27
N GLY A 30 4.46 54.80 42.70
CA GLY A 30 5.74 54.95 43.41
C GLY A 30 6.93 55.50 42.66
N ARG A 31 7.00 56.84 42.51
CA ARG A 31 8.21 57.71 42.53
C ARG A 31 9.32 57.39 41.51
N SER A 32 9.39 58.09 40.36
CA SER A 32 9.96 59.44 40.15
C SER A 32 11.43 59.59 40.58
N ARG A 33 12.33 59.76 39.58
CA ARG A 33 13.20 60.95 39.49
C ARG A 33 13.94 61.05 38.15
N SER A 34 13.81 62.24 37.58
CA SER A 34 14.46 62.83 36.42
C SER A 34 15.89 63.31 36.71
N SER A 35 16.62 63.58 35.61
CA SER A 35 17.57 64.71 35.42
C SER A 35 19.04 64.36 35.22
N LEU A 36 19.45 64.40 33.95
CA LEU A 36 20.53 65.22 33.38
C LEU A 36 21.39 66.06 34.35
N TYR A 37 22.73 65.95 34.25
CA TYR A 37 23.66 67.04 33.88
C TYR A 37 25.08 66.53 33.57
N LYS A 38 25.52 66.84 32.34
CA LYS A 38 26.84 67.26 31.81
C LYS A 38 28.20 66.82 32.42
N HIS A 39 29.01 66.34 31.45
CA HIS A 39 30.39 66.73 31.07
C HIS A 39 31.62 66.06 31.69
N GLY A 40 32.41 65.44 30.80
CA GLY A 40 33.86 65.23 30.97
C GLY A 40 34.51 64.29 29.93
N GLY A 41 35.23 64.85 28.94
CA GLY A 41 36.50 64.28 28.44
C GLY A 41 36.55 63.14 27.40
N ARG A 42 36.76 63.53 26.12
CA ARG A 42 37.67 62.95 25.09
C ARG A 42 38.02 61.44 25.11
N SER A 43 37.62 60.71 24.06
CA SER A 43 38.52 60.21 22.99
C SER A 43 37.72 59.65 21.81
N LYS A 44 38.20 59.90 20.57
CA LYS A 44 37.70 59.35 19.31
C LYS A 44 38.15 57.89 19.17
N SER A 45 37.24 56.99 18.85
CA SER A 45 37.55 55.75 18.11
C SER A 45 36.42 55.44 17.15
N LYS A 46 36.72 55.57 15.86
CA LYS A 46 35.95 55.04 14.73
C LYS A 46 36.85 53.98 14.12
N ARG A 47 36.38 52.73 14.01
CA ARG A 47 36.58 51.80 12.88
C ARG A 47 36.11 50.39 13.26
N ASP A 48 35.08 49.95 12.53
CA ASP A 48 34.98 48.69 11.79
C ASP A 48 35.60 47.44 12.42
N CYS A 49 34.74 46.55 12.90
CA CYS A 49 35.06 45.14 13.17
C CYS A 49 33.96 44.27 12.56
N ASN A 50 34.01 44.05 11.24
CA ASN A 50 33.25 43.01 10.51
C ASN A 50 34.02 42.55 9.25
N ALA A 51 35.35 42.65 9.26
CA ALA A 51 36.21 42.29 8.13
C ALA A 51 37.05 41.01 8.37
N ASP A 52 37.04 40.43 9.57
CA ASP A 52 38.03 39.41 9.96
C ASP A 52 37.58 37.94 9.79
N ILE A 53 36.47 37.66 9.07
CA ILE A 53 36.03 36.26 8.78
C ILE A 53 36.26 35.86 7.30
N LEU A 54 36.67 36.80 6.43
CA LEU A 54 36.83 36.56 4.99
C LEU A 54 38.25 36.18 4.53
N GLU A 55 39.21 35.93 5.44
CA GLU A 55 40.64 35.92 5.08
C GLU A 55 41.42 34.59 5.20
N GLN A 56 40.80 33.39 5.29
CA GLN A 56 41.59 32.13 5.37
C GLN A 56 41.05 30.89 4.62
N LEU A 57 40.55 31.01 3.39
CA LEU A 57 40.06 29.84 2.63
C LEU A 57 40.70 29.55 1.23
N PRO A 58 42.03 29.66 0.98
CA PRO A 58 42.57 29.15 -0.30
C PRO A 58 42.81 27.63 -0.31
N ALA A 59 43.29 27.04 0.79
CA ALA A 59 43.79 25.66 0.79
C ALA A 59 42.71 24.58 1.00
N LYS A 60 41.55 24.92 1.59
CA LYS A 60 40.46 23.96 1.84
C LYS A 60 39.62 23.64 0.59
N LEU A 61 39.66 24.50 -0.42
CA LEU A 61 38.85 24.41 -1.65
C LEU A 61 39.58 23.71 -2.81
N ILE A 62 40.87 23.39 -2.65
CA ILE A 62 41.68 22.71 -3.66
C ILE A 62 41.81 21.24 -3.27
N ARG A 63 41.45 20.35 -4.20
CA ARG A 63 41.61 18.90 -4.07
C ARG A 63 42.41 18.38 -5.25
N THR A 64 43.23 17.38 -5.00
CA THR A 64 44.06 16.71 -6.01
C THR A 64 43.78 15.23 -6.01
N THR A 65 43.81 14.63 -7.20
CA THR A 65 43.67 13.19 -7.39
C THR A 65 44.97 12.45 -7.10
N SER A 66 44.90 11.11 -7.01
CA SER A 66 46.10 10.29 -7.15
C SER A 66 46.72 10.42 -8.54
N VAL A 67 48.05 10.25 -8.61
CA VAL A 67 48.78 10.21 -9.88
C VAL A 67 48.65 8.81 -10.48
N LYS A 68 48.29 8.74 -11.76
CA LYS A 68 48.26 7.48 -12.53
C LYS A 68 49.45 7.47 -13.48
N LYS A 69 50.44 6.61 -13.20
CA LYS A 69 51.67 6.53 -13.98
C LYS A 69 51.43 5.93 -15.36
N GLU A 70 52.08 6.50 -16.37
CA GLU A 70 52.21 5.94 -17.74
C GLU A 70 50.88 5.58 -18.44
N GLN A 71 49.80 6.34 -18.22
CA GLN A 71 48.48 6.01 -18.77
C GLN A 71 47.77 7.22 -19.41
N LEU A 72 47.50 7.12 -20.73
CA LEU A 72 46.79 8.16 -21.49
C LEU A 72 45.25 8.15 -21.31
N ASN A 73 44.70 7.05 -20.80
CA ASN A 73 43.27 6.92 -20.48
C ASN A 73 43.10 6.54 -19.00
N PRO A 74 43.52 7.40 -18.06
CA PRO A 74 43.50 7.09 -16.63
C PRO A 74 42.07 6.94 -16.10
N VAL A 75 41.91 6.04 -15.13
CA VAL A 75 40.66 5.88 -14.37
C VAL A 75 40.97 6.13 -12.90
N TRP A 76 40.48 7.25 -12.36
CA TRP A 76 40.68 7.62 -10.95
C TRP A 76 39.64 7.00 -10.03
N ASN A 77 38.35 7.15 -10.34
CA ASN A 77 37.22 6.78 -9.46
C ASN A 77 37.36 7.37 -8.04
N GLU A 78 37.81 8.62 -7.96
CA GLU A 78 38.00 9.35 -6.71
C GLU A 78 36.86 10.35 -6.51
N THR A 79 36.38 10.47 -5.27
CA THR A 79 35.27 11.35 -4.90
C THR A 79 35.79 12.50 -4.04
N PHE A 80 35.39 13.72 -4.37
CA PHE A 80 35.72 14.93 -3.62
C PHE A 80 34.45 15.66 -3.21
N GLN A 81 34.51 16.31 -2.05
CA GLN A 81 33.50 17.26 -1.60
C GLN A 81 34.10 18.65 -1.59
N LEU A 82 33.39 19.57 -2.22
CA LEU A 82 33.75 20.98 -2.36
C LEU A 82 32.57 21.80 -1.84
N VAL A 83 32.86 22.81 -1.03
CA VAL A 83 31.83 23.72 -0.52
C VAL A 83 31.52 24.74 -1.62
N VAL A 84 30.23 24.95 -1.88
CA VAL A 84 29.73 25.98 -2.79
C VAL A 84 29.19 27.13 -1.96
N ASP A 85 29.77 28.32 -2.12
CA ASP A 85 29.39 29.50 -1.34
C ASP A 85 28.31 30.31 -2.08
N ASN A 86 28.44 30.46 -3.40
CA ASN A 86 27.52 31.20 -4.25
C ASN A 86 27.19 30.44 -5.54
N VAL A 87 26.01 29.82 -5.56
CA VAL A 87 25.48 29.05 -6.71
C VAL A 87 25.51 29.84 -8.03
N ASN A 88 25.34 31.17 -7.99
CA ASN A 88 25.24 32.01 -9.19
C ASN A 88 26.61 32.42 -9.78
N GLU A 89 27.65 32.42 -8.95
CA GLU A 89 28.97 32.98 -9.32
C GLU A 89 30.06 31.91 -9.35
N ASP A 90 29.92 30.85 -8.55
CA ASP A 90 30.94 29.83 -8.41
C ASP A 90 31.08 28.98 -9.68
N VAL A 91 32.32 28.56 -9.92
CA VAL A 91 32.72 27.73 -11.05
C VAL A 91 33.65 26.63 -10.54
N LEU A 92 33.32 25.39 -10.86
CA LEU A 92 34.23 24.26 -10.68
C LEU A 92 35.30 24.31 -11.77
N HIS A 93 36.52 24.66 -11.37
CA HIS A 93 37.71 24.61 -12.23
C HIS A 93 38.47 23.30 -11.97
N LEU A 94 38.74 22.54 -13.03
CA LEU A 94 39.56 21.33 -12.98
C LEU A 94 40.72 21.45 -13.96
N ASP A 95 41.93 21.22 -13.46
CA ASP A 95 43.15 21.14 -14.24
C ASP A 95 43.67 19.71 -14.30
N ILE A 96 44.26 19.35 -15.45
CA ILE A 96 44.98 18.10 -15.65
C ILE A 96 46.44 18.42 -15.94
N PHE A 97 47.32 17.79 -15.18
CA PHE A 97 48.76 17.89 -15.31
C PHE A 97 49.36 16.49 -15.50
N ASP A 98 50.43 16.40 -16.29
CA ASP A 98 51.34 15.26 -16.32
C ASP A 98 52.36 15.43 -15.19
N HIS A 99 52.48 14.42 -14.33
CA HIS A 99 53.26 14.53 -13.11
C HIS A 99 54.66 13.96 -13.31
N ASP A 100 55.67 14.82 -13.19
CA ASP A 100 57.08 14.42 -13.28
C ASP A 100 57.63 14.09 -11.87
N GLU A 101 58.31 12.95 -11.73
CA GLU A 101 58.61 12.31 -10.43
C GLU A 101 59.47 13.13 -9.44
N GLU A 102 59.93 14.34 -9.78
CA GLU A 102 60.90 15.11 -8.99
C GLU A 102 60.35 16.35 -8.27
N TYR A 103 59.09 16.79 -8.49
CA TYR A 103 58.55 17.97 -7.78
C TYR A 103 57.04 17.89 -7.44
N GLN A 104 56.67 18.14 -6.17
CA GLN A 104 55.28 18.09 -5.71
C GLN A 104 54.59 19.46 -5.77
N ILE A 105 53.57 19.62 -6.61
CA ILE A 105 52.66 20.78 -6.64
C ILE A 105 52.10 21.12 -5.23
N LEU A 106 52.00 20.12 -4.35
CA LEU A 106 51.53 20.27 -2.96
C LEU A 106 52.38 21.26 -2.13
N ASP A 107 53.68 21.37 -2.38
CA ASP A 107 54.56 22.28 -1.63
C ASP A 107 54.42 23.75 -2.10
N ALA A 108 53.99 23.97 -3.35
CA ALA A 108 53.60 25.29 -3.82
C ALA A 108 52.25 25.73 -3.26
N VAL A 109 51.28 24.82 -3.16
CA VAL A 109 49.92 25.09 -2.67
C VAL A 109 49.86 25.30 -1.14
N LYS A 110 50.69 24.60 -0.36
CA LYS A 110 50.79 24.80 1.11
C LYS A 110 51.38 26.15 1.52
N ASN A 111 52.13 26.80 0.62
CA ASN A 111 52.78 28.09 0.87
C ASN A 111 51.94 29.31 0.48
N VAL A 112 50.69 29.12 0.01
CA VAL A 112 49.79 30.19 -0.43
C VAL A 112 49.01 30.76 0.75
N LYS A 113 49.67 31.61 1.54
CA LYS A 113 49.03 32.27 2.68
C LYS A 113 48.39 33.63 2.42
N ASN A 114 48.54 34.27 1.25
CA ASN A 114 47.94 35.60 1.04
C ASN A 114 47.73 35.91 -0.45
N VAL A 115 46.52 35.67 -0.98
CA VAL A 115 46.08 36.31 -2.24
C VAL A 115 44.61 36.74 -2.09
N GLN A 116 44.38 38.06 -2.13
CA GLN A 116 43.06 38.67 -2.00
C GLN A 116 42.30 38.64 -3.35
N GLY A 117 41.12 38.02 -3.35
CA GLY A 117 40.07 38.16 -4.37
C GLY A 117 40.23 37.35 -5.68
N ILE A 118 39.10 37.15 -6.37
CA ILE A 118 38.94 36.34 -7.60
C ILE A 118 39.79 36.86 -8.78
N LYS A 119 40.02 38.18 -8.85
CA LYS A 119 40.96 38.79 -9.83
C LYS A 119 42.44 38.54 -9.49
N GLY A 120 42.74 38.25 -8.22
CA GLY A 120 44.06 37.86 -7.73
C GLY A 120 44.43 36.42 -8.07
N LEU A 121 43.45 35.51 -8.10
CA LEU A 121 43.65 34.11 -8.49
C LEU A 121 44.06 33.96 -9.96
N ASN A 122 43.41 34.66 -10.89
CA ASN A 122 43.85 34.66 -12.31
C ASN A 122 45.26 35.25 -12.52
N ARG A 123 45.68 36.19 -11.65
CA ARG A 123 47.04 36.72 -11.64
C ARG A 123 48.03 35.76 -10.97
N TYR A 124 47.59 35.00 -9.97
CA TYR A 124 48.38 34.00 -9.26
C TYR A 124 48.57 32.73 -10.09
N PHE A 125 47.53 32.19 -10.74
CA PHE A 125 47.66 31.11 -11.72
C PHE A 125 48.50 31.54 -12.92
N LYS A 126 48.38 32.79 -13.40
CA LYS A 126 49.34 33.35 -14.39
C LYS A 126 50.74 33.47 -13.82
N GLN A 127 50.90 33.78 -12.54
CA GLN A 127 52.22 33.86 -11.90
C GLN A 127 52.81 32.49 -11.60
N ILE A 128 52.03 31.45 -11.30
CA ILE A 128 52.48 30.05 -11.22
C ILE A 128 52.86 29.55 -12.61
N ALA A 129 52.01 29.80 -13.61
CA ALA A 129 52.27 29.46 -15.01
C ALA A 129 53.39 30.31 -15.66
N GLN A 130 53.69 31.52 -15.15
CA GLN A 130 54.81 32.37 -15.59
C GLN A 130 56.07 32.20 -14.74
N SER A 131 55.96 31.84 -13.46
CA SER A 131 57.13 31.49 -12.63
C SER A 131 57.71 30.15 -13.09
N ALA A 132 56.87 29.25 -13.61
CA ALA A 132 57.30 28.08 -14.37
C ALA A 132 58.08 28.39 -15.68
N ARG A 133 58.10 29.66 -16.14
CA ARG A 133 58.81 30.07 -17.38
C ARG A 133 60.04 30.94 -17.13
N LYS A 134 60.43 31.19 -15.87
CA LYS A 134 61.56 32.09 -15.54
C LYS A 134 62.78 31.44 -14.89
N SER A 135 62.89 30.12 -14.95
CA SER A 135 64.13 29.38 -14.86
C SER A 135 64.04 28.22 -15.83
N ALA A 136 64.82 28.27 -16.90
CA ALA A 136 64.86 27.26 -17.95
C ALA A 136 65.61 25.98 -17.49
N ASP A 137 65.43 25.55 -16.23
CA ASP A 137 66.14 24.38 -15.69
C ASP A 137 65.48 23.74 -14.44
N GLU A 138 64.20 23.98 -14.15
CA GLU A 138 63.50 23.28 -13.05
C GLU A 138 62.15 22.72 -13.52
N ASN A 139 62.02 21.39 -13.46
CA ASN A 139 60.89 20.55 -13.85
C ASN A 139 59.58 20.99 -13.18
N VAL A 140 58.62 21.44 -13.98
CA VAL A 140 57.25 21.76 -13.56
C VAL A 140 56.32 20.89 -14.40
N ASP A 141 55.45 20.14 -13.73
CA ASP A 141 54.40 19.28 -14.31
C ASP A 141 53.72 19.90 -15.56
N ASP A 142 53.68 19.13 -16.65
CA ASP A 142 53.19 19.58 -17.96
C ASP A 142 51.66 19.72 -17.98
N PHE A 143 51.15 20.88 -18.36
CA PHE A 143 49.69 21.12 -18.41
C PHE A 143 49.03 20.46 -19.62
N LEU A 144 48.09 19.54 -19.37
CA LEU A 144 47.40 18.77 -20.41
C LEU A 144 46.06 19.39 -20.84
N GLY A 145 45.37 20.07 -19.94
CA GLY A 145 44.08 20.72 -20.24
C GLY A 145 43.27 21.08 -19.00
N CYS A 146 42.23 21.89 -19.18
CA CYS A 146 41.31 22.26 -18.10
C CYS A 146 39.85 22.20 -18.54
N VAL A 147 38.95 22.16 -17.56
CA VAL A 147 37.51 22.34 -17.76
C VAL A 147 36.94 23.29 -16.70
N ASP A 148 36.09 24.21 -17.14
CA ASP A 148 35.32 25.13 -16.31
C ASP A 148 33.84 24.74 -16.37
N ILE A 149 33.24 24.46 -15.20
CA ILE A 149 31.83 24.07 -15.10
C ILE A 149 31.15 25.04 -14.14
N ARG A 150 30.24 25.87 -14.65
CA ARG A 150 29.47 26.77 -13.77
C ARG A 150 28.53 25.95 -12.92
N ILE A 151 28.39 26.33 -11.66
CA ILE A 151 27.47 25.63 -10.75
C ILE A 151 26.02 25.70 -11.27
N THR A 152 25.64 26.82 -11.90
CA THR A 152 24.33 27.00 -12.56
C THR A 152 24.05 26.06 -13.74
N ASP A 153 25.08 25.43 -14.32
CA ASP A 153 24.91 24.48 -15.43
C ASP A 153 24.66 23.04 -14.94
N ILE A 154 24.70 22.80 -13.63
CA ILE A 154 24.47 21.49 -13.01
C ILE A 154 23.01 21.43 -12.52
N PRO A 155 22.16 20.54 -13.03
CA PRO A 155 20.81 20.34 -12.52
C PRO A 155 20.81 19.77 -11.09
N SER A 156 19.69 19.90 -10.38
CA SER A 156 19.53 19.39 -9.00
C SER A 156 19.75 17.88 -8.88
N ILE A 157 19.44 17.10 -9.92
CA ILE A 157 19.68 15.66 -9.99
C ILE A 157 21.16 15.29 -10.25
N GLY A 158 22.03 16.29 -10.46
CA GLY A 158 23.42 16.10 -10.86
C GLY A 158 23.60 15.76 -12.33
N ILE A 159 24.85 15.45 -12.71
CA ILE A 159 25.25 15.07 -14.06
C ILE A 159 26.31 13.96 -14.05
N ASP A 160 26.25 13.03 -15.00
CA ASP A 160 27.33 12.10 -15.36
C ASP A 160 27.62 12.33 -16.85
N LYS A 161 28.69 13.07 -17.14
CA LYS A 161 28.94 13.62 -18.48
C LYS A 161 30.43 13.61 -18.83
N VAL A 162 30.71 13.44 -20.13
CA VAL A 162 32.04 13.63 -20.71
C VAL A 162 32.21 15.10 -21.11
N PHE A 163 33.29 15.71 -20.62
CA PHE A 163 33.69 17.08 -20.89
C PHE A 163 34.94 17.09 -21.78
N ASN A 164 34.95 17.98 -22.76
CA ASN A 164 36.13 18.20 -23.60
C ASN A 164 37.11 19.10 -22.86
N LEU A 165 38.40 18.75 -22.89
CA LEU A 165 39.44 19.57 -22.30
C LEU A 165 39.73 20.79 -23.18
N CYS A 166 39.86 21.94 -22.54
CA CYS A 166 40.19 23.21 -23.17
C CYS A 166 41.63 23.61 -22.86
N SER A 167 42.25 24.36 -23.77
CA SER A 167 43.56 24.98 -23.51
C SER A 167 43.38 26.34 -22.83
N ARG A 168 44.31 26.70 -21.94
CA ARG A 168 44.34 28.01 -21.24
C ARG A 168 44.76 29.18 -22.13
N SER A 169 45.37 28.89 -23.28
CA SER A 169 45.80 29.85 -24.31
C SER A 169 45.74 29.18 -25.69
N ASN A 170 46.08 29.85 -26.79
CA ASN A 170 45.88 29.40 -28.19
C ASN A 170 46.55 28.06 -28.63
N GLY A 171 46.85 27.13 -27.73
CA GLY A 171 47.33 25.77 -28.00
C GLY A 171 46.21 24.75 -28.19
N LYS A 172 46.58 23.57 -28.70
CA LYS A 172 45.69 22.41 -28.85
C LYS A 172 45.71 21.59 -27.56
N ALA A 173 44.74 21.78 -26.67
CA ALA A 173 44.41 20.75 -25.69
C ALA A 173 43.65 19.64 -26.41
N GLN A 174 44.03 18.39 -26.18
CA GLN A 174 43.36 17.22 -26.75
C GLN A 174 43.06 16.24 -25.64
N GLY A 175 41.80 15.80 -25.54
CA GLY A 175 41.36 14.83 -24.57
C GLY A 175 39.99 15.16 -23.99
N THR A 176 39.44 14.21 -23.24
CA THR A 176 38.15 14.33 -22.59
C THR A 176 38.21 13.76 -21.19
N ILE A 177 37.44 14.31 -20.27
CA ILE A 177 37.29 13.80 -18.91
C ILE A 177 35.83 13.49 -18.62
N ARG A 178 35.55 12.32 -18.05
CA ARG A 178 34.21 11.96 -17.57
C ARG A 178 34.09 12.34 -16.11
N LEU A 179 33.10 13.16 -15.76
CA LEU A 179 32.85 13.60 -14.39
C LEU A 179 31.43 13.25 -13.99
N ARG A 180 31.27 12.83 -12.74
CA ARG A 180 29.99 12.72 -12.05
C ARG A 180 29.91 13.81 -10.99
N LEU A 181 28.98 14.75 -11.14
CA LEU A 181 28.80 15.87 -10.23
C LEU A 181 27.37 15.82 -9.65
N GLY A 182 27.24 16.16 -8.38
CA GLY A 182 25.95 16.25 -7.69
C GLY A 182 26.04 17.25 -6.55
N PHE A 183 24.87 17.67 -6.05
CA PHE A 183 24.78 18.56 -4.90
C PHE A 183 24.41 17.77 -3.65
N ALA A 184 25.03 18.16 -2.53
CA ALA A 184 24.64 17.70 -1.21
C ALA A 184 24.51 18.93 -0.30
N THR A 185 23.44 18.98 0.47
CA THR A 185 23.13 20.07 1.41
C THR A 185 23.67 19.81 2.82
N ARG A 186 23.98 18.54 3.15
CA ARG A 186 24.61 18.17 4.42
C ARG A 186 26.12 18.15 4.24
N GLU A 187 26.84 18.96 5.02
CA GLU A 187 28.22 18.63 5.37
C GLU A 187 28.19 17.21 5.97
N GLU A 188 29.11 16.32 5.60
CA GLU A 188 29.24 15.00 6.25
C GLU A 188 29.53 15.21 7.75
N LYS A 189 28.48 15.44 8.55
CA LYS A 189 28.52 15.29 9.99
C LYS A 189 28.59 13.80 10.22
N ASP A 190 29.79 13.31 10.57
CA ASP A 190 30.12 11.94 10.95
C ASP A 190 28.98 10.92 10.71
N HIS A 191 29.10 10.20 9.59
CA HIS A 191 28.23 9.15 9.02
C HIS A 191 27.83 7.97 9.94
N ARG A 192 27.61 8.16 11.24
CA ARG A 192 27.43 7.03 12.18
C ARG A 192 26.28 7.14 13.16
N THR A 193 25.52 8.24 13.26
CA THR A 193 24.61 8.34 14.43
C THR A 193 23.27 9.05 14.31
N GLU A 194 22.96 9.79 13.24
CA GLU A 194 21.61 10.34 13.08
C GLU A 194 20.94 9.67 11.90
N SER A 195 19.90 8.87 12.17
CA SER A 195 19.12 8.25 11.11
C SER A 195 18.48 9.36 10.28
N ASN A 196 18.54 9.23 8.94
CA ASN A 196 17.81 10.09 8.00
C ASN A 196 16.28 9.89 8.08
N LEU A 197 15.80 9.42 9.25
CA LEU A 197 14.42 9.08 9.53
C LEU A 197 13.55 10.32 9.59
N GLN A 198 14.06 11.44 10.13
CA GLN A 198 13.27 12.66 10.20
C GLN A 198 12.92 13.16 8.79
N ASP A 199 13.89 13.27 7.89
CA ASP A 199 13.65 13.69 6.50
C ASP A 199 12.78 12.66 5.77
N PHE A 200 12.97 11.36 6.02
CA PHE A 200 12.10 10.29 5.50
C PHE A 200 10.63 10.46 5.93
N LEU A 201 10.38 10.68 7.23
CA LEU A 201 9.04 10.85 7.77
C LEU A 201 8.39 12.16 7.29
N GLN A 202 9.16 13.25 7.20
CA GLN A 202 8.68 14.52 6.65
C GLN A 202 8.32 14.39 5.16
N HIS A 203 9.13 13.67 4.38
CA HIS A 203 8.84 13.40 2.98
C HIS A 203 7.57 12.56 2.80
N ARG A 204 7.39 11.50 3.62
CA ARG A 204 6.13 10.74 3.69
C ARG A 204 4.94 11.65 4.02
N ASP A 205 5.08 12.58 4.96
CA ASP A 205 3.99 13.46 5.38
C ASP A 205 3.60 14.45 4.26
N LEU A 206 4.59 15.02 3.57
CA LEU A 206 4.36 15.85 2.38
C LEU A 206 3.65 15.05 1.27
N LEU A 207 4.13 13.84 1.00
CA LEU A 207 3.56 12.99 -0.04
C LEU A 207 2.11 12.63 0.31
N THR A 208 1.84 12.26 1.57
CA THR A 208 0.48 12.01 2.08
C THR A 208 -0.43 13.21 1.90
N LEU A 209 0.08 14.43 2.14
CA LEU A 209 -0.68 15.67 1.97
C LEU A 209 -1.07 15.87 0.50
N PHE A 210 -0.12 15.70 -0.43
CA PHE A 210 -0.38 15.87 -1.87
C PHE A 210 -1.31 14.79 -2.42
N VAL A 211 -1.11 13.51 -2.07
CA VAL A 211 -2.03 12.42 -2.44
C VAL A 211 -3.45 12.73 -1.95
N LYS A 212 -3.60 13.15 -0.69
CA LYS A 212 -4.92 13.54 -0.15
C LYS A 212 -5.52 14.74 -0.89
N HIS A 213 -4.72 15.69 -1.35
CA HIS A 213 -5.18 16.83 -2.13
C HIS A 213 -5.71 16.40 -3.51
N GLU A 214 -4.91 15.63 -4.26
CA GLU A 214 -5.30 15.14 -5.59
C GLU A 214 -6.56 14.27 -5.53
N MET A 215 -6.67 13.43 -4.50
CA MET A 215 -7.85 12.58 -4.28
C MET A 215 -9.13 13.37 -3.99
N LYS A 216 -9.02 14.49 -3.28
CA LYS A 216 -10.16 15.37 -3.00
C LYS A 216 -10.62 16.13 -4.24
N ASN A 217 -9.70 16.43 -5.14
CA ASN A 217 -9.99 17.18 -6.37
C ASN A 217 -10.40 16.27 -7.53
N SER A 218 -10.10 14.98 -7.44
CA SER A 218 -10.51 13.97 -8.43
C SER A 218 -12.02 13.71 -8.37
N LYS A 219 -12.63 13.48 -9.55
CA LYS A 219 -14.07 13.15 -9.66
C LYS A 219 -14.44 11.86 -8.92
N SER A 220 -13.51 10.90 -8.92
CA SER A 220 -13.58 9.64 -8.18
C SER A 220 -12.17 9.25 -7.79
N SER A 221 -12.00 8.73 -6.58
CA SER A 221 -10.74 8.17 -6.08
C SER A 221 -10.26 6.96 -6.88
N LEU A 222 -11.16 6.31 -7.63
CA LEU A 222 -10.83 5.18 -8.50
C LEU A 222 -10.29 5.61 -9.87
N ASP A 223 -10.51 6.88 -10.25
CA ASP A 223 -10.11 7.43 -11.55
C ASP A 223 -8.73 8.10 -11.51
N TRP A 224 -8.19 8.35 -10.33
CA TRP A 224 -6.87 8.97 -10.20
C TRP A 224 -5.77 7.98 -10.62
N THR A 225 -4.87 8.44 -11.49
CA THR A 225 -3.82 7.64 -12.13
C THR A 225 -2.56 7.48 -11.28
N GLY A 226 -2.47 8.19 -10.16
CA GLY A 226 -1.25 8.28 -9.35
C GLY A 226 -0.39 9.52 -9.65
N GLU A 227 -0.76 10.30 -10.66
CA GLU A 227 -0.03 11.51 -11.07
C GLU A 227 -0.28 12.67 -10.09
N LEU A 228 0.79 13.31 -9.65
CA LEU A 228 0.74 14.51 -8.83
C LEU A 228 0.85 15.75 -9.73
N SER A 229 0.39 16.90 -9.24
CA SER A 229 0.65 18.19 -9.89
C SER A 229 2.15 18.49 -9.99
N ASN A 230 2.55 19.20 -11.05
CA ASN A 230 3.96 19.59 -11.27
C ASN A 230 4.55 20.35 -10.07
N GLU A 231 3.72 21.16 -9.39
CA GLU A 231 4.10 21.90 -8.20
C GLU A 231 4.40 20.96 -7.02
N ALA A 232 3.55 19.94 -6.82
CA ALA A 232 3.75 18.93 -5.79
C ALA A 232 5.01 18.09 -6.06
N GLU A 233 5.21 17.65 -7.30
CA GLU A 233 6.41 16.93 -7.73
C GLU A 233 7.67 17.77 -7.53
N SER A 234 7.62 19.06 -7.84
CA SER A 234 8.75 19.98 -7.64
C SER A 234 9.12 20.13 -6.16
N ILE A 235 8.13 20.25 -5.28
CA ILE A 235 8.34 20.35 -3.82
C ILE A 235 8.93 19.03 -3.28
N LEU A 236 8.36 17.89 -3.68
CA LEU A 236 8.85 16.57 -3.27
C LEU A 236 10.28 16.33 -3.74
N HIS A 237 10.58 16.66 -5.00
CA HIS A 237 11.92 16.55 -5.58
C HIS A 237 12.94 17.41 -4.80
N GLN A 238 12.62 18.68 -4.55
CA GLN A 238 13.49 19.56 -3.79
C GLN A 238 13.73 19.04 -2.37
N HIS A 239 12.69 18.58 -1.68
CA HIS A 239 12.82 18.00 -0.34
C HIS A 239 13.67 16.73 -0.36
N ALA A 240 13.48 15.84 -1.34
CA ALA A 240 14.27 14.62 -1.46
C ALA A 240 15.76 14.92 -1.67
N MET A 241 16.10 15.88 -2.52
CA MET A 241 17.49 16.30 -2.74
C MET A 241 18.10 16.98 -1.50
N GLN A 242 17.34 17.80 -0.78
CA GLN A 242 17.81 18.46 0.44
C GLN A 242 17.98 17.49 1.62
N GLY A 243 17.18 16.44 1.67
CA GLY A 243 17.26 15.38 2.68
C GLY A 243 18.18 14.22 2.30
N ASP A 244 18.82 14.25 1.12
CA ASP A 244 19.58 13.13 0.56
C ASP A 244 18.79 11.80 0.60
N LEU A 245 17.53 11.86 0.17
CA LEU A 245 16.63 10.71 0.15
C LEU A 245 16.83 9.88 -1.11
N SER A 246 17.25 8.63 -0.92
CA SER A 246 17.35 7.65 -2.01
C SER A 246 16.00 7.38 -2.68
N ASP A 247 16.04 6.90 -3.92
CA ASP A 247 14.83 6.48 -4.66
C ASP A 247 14.05 5.39 -3.90
N LEU A 248 14.76 4.50 -3.18
CA LEU A 248 14.14 3.48 -2.35
C LEU A 248 13.37 4.09 -1.17
N GLN A 249 13.94 5.11 -0.50
CA GLN A 249 13.24 5.84 0.56
C GLN A 249 12.00 6.54 0.02
N GLN A 250 12.10 7.21 -1.13
CA GLN A 250 10.96 7.89 -1.76
C GLN A 250 9.85 6.90 -2.14
N ALA A 251 10.20 5.73 -2.71
CA ALA A 251 9.22 4.70 -3.05
C ALA A 251 8.55 4.08 -1.80
N ALA A 252 9.31 3.89 -0.72
CA ALA A 252 8.76 3.43 0.56
C ALA A 252 7.79 4.48 1.15
N CYS A 253 8.15 5.77 1.13
CA CYS A 253 7.25 6.86 1.52
C CYS A 253 5.96 6.85 0.68
N LEU A 254 6.08 6.69 -0.65
CA LEU A 254 4.94 6.59 -1.56
C LEU A 254 4.03 5.43 -1.19
N TRP A 255 4.59 4.24 -0.98
CA TRP A 255 3.83 3.06 -0.57
C TRP A 255 3.07 3.30 0.74
N ILE A 256 3.75 3.80 1.78
CA ILE A 256 3.14 4.08 3.08
C ILE A 256 1.96 5.06 2.93
N SER A 257 2.15 6.18 2.23
CA SER A 257 1.10 7.16 2.00
C SER A 257 -0.10 6.60 1.24
N MET A 258 0.14 5.73 0.25
CA MET A 258 -0.93 5.09 -0.53
C MET A 258 -1.73 4.11 0.32
N VAL A 259 -1.06 3.31 1.15
CA VAL A 259 -1.71 2.38 2.10
C VAL A 259 -2.54 3.15 3.13
N ASP A 260 -1.97 4.17 3.76
CA ASP A 260 -2.66 4.98 4.76
C ASP A 260 -3.95 5.57 4.21
N TYR A 261 -3.91 6.09 2.98
CA TYR A 261 -5.10 6.60 2.31
C TYR A 261 -6.08 5.48 1.97
N HIS A 262 -5.60 4.35 1.43
CA HIS A 262 -6.46 3.23 1.04
C HIS A 262 -7.23 2.66 2.22
N VAL A 263 -6.56 2.38 3.33
CA VAL A 263 -7.15 1.81 4.55
C VAL A 263 -8.16 2.78 5.17
N SER A 264 -7.86 4.08 5.16
CA SER A 264 -8.75 5.10 5.73
C SER A 264 -10.01 5.35 4.91
N SER A 265 -10.00 5.06 3.60
CA SER A 265 -11.06 5.46 2.67
C SER A 265 -11.75 4.31 1.92
N ALA A 266 -11.13 3.12 1.88
CA ALA A 266 -11.53 1.95 1.08
C ALA A 266 -11.74 2.23 -0.42
N ARG A 267 -11.07 3.26 -0.95
CA ARG A 267 -11.48 3.94 -2.19
C ARG A 267 -10.40 4.08 -3.26
N LEU A 268 -9.18 3.65 -2.95
CA LEU A 268 -8.07 3.69 -3.90
C LEU A 268 -8.19 2.59 -4.95
N ASN A 269 -7.81 2.92 -6.19
CA ASN A 269 -7.69 1.93 -7.25
C ASN A 269 -6.55 0.94 -6.93
N ARG A 270 -6.88 -0.34 -6.72
CA ARG A 270 -5.90 -1.37 -6.38
C ARG A 270 -4.88 -1.65 -7.47
N LEU A 271 -5.16 -1.28 -8.73
CA LEU A 271 -4.16 -1.36 -9.79
C LEU A 271 -2.98 -0.40 -9.53
N LEU A 272 -3.26 0.78 -8.98
CA LEU A 272 -2.23 1.73 -8.59
C LEU A 272 -1.41 1.19 -7.43
N LEU A 273 -2.05 0.61 -6.40
CA LEU A 273 -1.35 -0.05 -5.30
C LEU A 273 -0.44 -1.18 -5.80
N PHE A 274 -0.92 -2.00 -6.73
CA PHE A 274 -0.12 -3.04 -7.36
C PHE A 274 1.12 -2.48 -8.06
N GLN A 275 0.96 -1.38 -8.81
CA GLN A 275 2.07 -0.74 -9.51
C GLN A 275 3.09 -0.15 -8.53
N THR A 276 2.63 0.54 -7.48
CA THR A 276 3.50 1.09 -6.42
C THR A 276 4.26 0.00 -5.69
N LEU A 277 3.58 -1.10 -5.31
CA LEU A 277 4.22 -2.22 -4.62
C LEU A 277 5.26 -2.91 -5.50
N LYS A 278 4.93 -3.13 -6.78
CA LYS A 278 5.85 -3.71 -7.75
C LYS A 278 7.07 -2.82 -8.01
N HIS A 279 6.88 -1.50 -8.04
CA HIS A 279 7.98 -0.56 -8.16
C HIS A 279 8.90 -0.65 -6.93
N LEU A 280 8.34 -0.62 -5.73
CA LEU A 280 9.09 -0.78 -4.48
C LEU A 280 9.91 -2.07 -4.47
N ASP A 281 9.33 -3.20 -4.89
CA ASP A 281 10.06 -4.47 -5.02
C ASP A 281 11.22 -4.39 -6.01
N SER A 282 11.00 -3.75 -7.17
CA SER A 282 11.97 -3.71 -8.26
C SER A 282 13.26 -2.96 -7.90
N ILE A 283 13.17 -1.97 -7.01
CA ILE A 283 14.30 -1.17 -6.54
C ILE A 283 14.78 -1.58 -5.14
N TRP A 284 14.20 -2.65 -4.57
CA TRP A 284 14.51 -3.07 -3.21
C TRP A 284 15.94 -3.61 -3.09
N VAL A 285 16.75 -2.96 -2.26
CA VAL A 285 18.12 -3.37 -1.94
C VAL A 285 18.19 -3.72 -0.45
N ALA A 286 18.83 -4.86 -0.13
CA ALA A 286 19.02 -5.27 1.25
C ALA A 286 19.85 -4.23 2.02
N ASN A 287 19.37 -3.82 3.20
CA ASN A 287 19.94 -2.74 4.00
C ASN A 287 19.96 -1.37 3.28
N GLY A 288 19.10 -1.18 2.27
CA GLY A 288 18.95 0.10 1.57
C GLY A 288 18.14 1.14 2.36
N LEU A 289 17.42 0.72 3.39
CA LEU A 289 16.73 1.59 4.36
C LEU A 289 17.42 1.49 5.73
N SER A 290 17.29 2.55 6.54
CA SER A 290 17.61 2.44 7.96
C SER A 290 16.65 1.46 8.64
N HIS A 291 17.06 0.88 9.77
CA HIS A 291 16.23 -0.06 10.51
C HIS A 291 14.82 0.51 10.81
N ASP A 292 14.76 1.74 11.32
CA ASP A 292 13.49 2.40 11.67
C ASP A 292 12.61 2.65 10.44
N ALA A 293 13.20 3.08 9.31
CA ALA A 293 12.44 3.30 8.08
C ALA A 293 11.92 1.98 7.50
N GLU A 294 12.71 0.91 7.60
CA GLU A 294 12.32 -0.42 7.18
C GLU A 294 11.19 -0.98 8.05
N GLU A 295 11.23 -0.77 9.36
CA GLU A 295 10.17 -1.16 10.31
C GLU A 295 8.85 -0.44 9.99
N VAL A 296 8.88 0.87 9.78
CA VAL A 296 7.67 1.64 9.39
C VAL A 296 7.12 1.18 8.04
N THR A 297 7.99 0.83 7.09
CA THR A 297 7.57 0.30 5.78
C THR A 297 6.94 -1.08 5.93
N ALA A 298 7.51 -1.93 6.78
CA ALA A 298 6.98 -3.25 7.08
C ALA A 298 5.63 -3.19 7.80
N GLU A 299 5.44 -2.23 8.71
CA GLU A 299 4.16 -1.96 9.36
C GLU A 299 3.08 -1.62 8.31
N ALA A 300 3.36 -0.70 7.39
CA ALA A 300 2.42 -0.35 6.32
C ALA A 300 2.07 -1.56 5.44
N VAL A 301 3.05 -2.41 5.13
CA VAL A 301 2.83 -3.68 4.42
C VAL A 301 1.90 -4.62 5.21
N GLY A 302 2.08 -4.75 6.53
CA GLY A 302 1.21 -5.56 7.38
C GLY A 302 -0.20 -5.01 7.48
N VAL A 303 -0.35 -3.70 7.65
CA VAL A 303 -1.67 -3.02 7.67
C VAL A 303 -2.40 -3.21 6.35
N PHE A 304 -1.69 -3.09 5.22
CA PHE A 304 -2.25 -3.37 3.90
C PHE A 304 -2.75 -4.81 3.77
N ARG A 305 -1.94 -5.79 4.19
CA ARG A 305 -2.30 -7.22 4.19
C ARG A 305 -3.62 -7.45 4.95
N ASP A 306 -3.67 -6.99 6.19
CA ASP A 306 -4.82 -7.25 7.09
C ASP A 306 -6.10 -6.59 6.56
N PHE A 307 -5.96 -5.39 5.97
CA PHE A 307 -7.07 -4.69 5.33
C PHE A 307 -7.58 -5.44 4.09
N GLU A 308 -6.69 -5.94 3.23
CA GLU A 308 -7.12 -6.68 2.03
C GLU A 308 -7.69 -8.05 2.37
N TYR A 309 -7.21 -8.73 3.41
CA TYR A 309 -7.88 -9.95 3.92
C TYR A 309 -9.30 -9.65 4.40
N SER A 310 -9.49 -8.52 5.09
CA SER A 310 -10.83 -8.07 5.51
C SER A 310 -11.73 -7.76 4.31
N CYS A 311 -11.17 -7.20 3.23
CA CYS A 311 -11.87 -6.95 1.98
C CYS A 311 -12.27 -8.25 1.27
N LEU A 312 -11.40 -9.25 1.25
CA LEU A 312 -11.70 -10.58 0.71
C LEU A 312 -12.77 -11.30 1.53
N ALA A 313 -12.67 -11.25 2.86
CA ALA A 313 -13.67 -11.81 3.78
C ALA A 313 -15.08 -11.21 3.54
N ASN A 314 -15.13 -9.94 3.14
CA ASN A 314 -16.37 -9.21 2.85
C ASN A 314 -16.45 -8.78 1.39
N GLN A 315 -16.05 -9.67 0.47
CA GLN A 315 -15.92 -9.38 -0.96
C GLN A 315 -17.21 -8.82 -1.56
N THR A 316 -18.38 -9.35 -1.21
CA THR A 316 -19.66 -8.91 -1.78
C THR A 316 -19.97 -7.44 -1.49
N TYR A 317 -19.45 -6.91 -0.38
CA TYR A 317 -19.60 -5.51 0.01
C TYR A 317 -18.54 -4.62 -0.63
N PHE A 318 -17.25 -5.00 -0.54
CA PHE A 318 -16.15 -4.17 -1.03
C PHE A 318 -15.90 -4.28 -2.55
N LEU A 319 -16.21 -5.45 -3.13
CA LEU A 319 -15.84 -5.86 -4.48
C LEU A 319 -17.02 -6.60 -5.17
N PRO A 320 -18.20 -5.96 -5.29
CA PRO A 320 -19.35 -6.59 -5.92
C PRO A 320 -19.06 -6.96 -7.38
N MET A 321 -19.32 -8.21 -7.75
CA MET A 321 -19.05 -8.72 -9.10
C MET A 321 -20.04 -8.24 -10.15
N THR A 322 -21.20 -7.74 -9.71
CA THR A 322 -22.28 -7.22 -10.56
C THR A 322 -22.05 -5.79 -11.04
N VAL A 323 -21.10 -5.07 -10.45
CA VAL A 323 -20.89 -3.64 -10.70
C VAL A 323 -19.42 -3.39 -11.04
N LEU A 324 -19.17 -2.68 -12.15
CA LEU A 324 -17.82 -2.20 -12.44
C LEU A 324 -17.45 -1.07 -11.49
N PRO A 325 -16.20 -1.04 -10.96
CA PRO A 325 -15.03 -1.83 -11.39
C PRO A 325 -14.73 -3.08 -10.55
N GLY A 326 -15.67 -3.62 -9.76
CA GLY A 326 -15.46 -4.71 -8.77
C GLY A 326 -14.58 -5.88 -9.24
N PRO A 327 -14.89 -6.53 -10.39
CA PRO A 327 -14.08 -7.63 -10.90
C PRO A 327 -12.60 -7.26 -11.13
N LYS A 328 -12.33 -6.07 -11.70
CA LYS A 328 -10.95 -5.59 -11.93
C LYS A 328 -10.25 -5.27 -10.61
N GLN A 329 -10.98 -4.74 -9.63
CA GLN A 329 -10.44 -4.45 -8.31
C GLN A 329 -10.06 -5.74 -7.56
N LEU A 330 -10.87 -6.79 -7.66
CA LEU A 330 -10.54 -8.12 -7.10
C LEU A 330 -9.30 -8.72 -7.76
N GLU A 331 -9.19 -8.66 -9.09
CA GLU A 331 -8.01 -9.13 -9.80
C GLU A 331 -6.75 -8.38 -9.36
N SER A 332 -6.81 -7.06 -9.26
CA SER A 332 -5.71 -6.23 -8.76
C SER A 332 -5.36 -6.53 -7.30
N LEU A 333 -6.35 -6.78 -6.43
CA LEU A 333 -6.13 -7.17 -5.04
C LEU A 333 -5.31 -8.46 -4.96
N LEU A 334 -5.72 -9.50 -5.68
CA LEU A 334 -5.03 -10.79 -5.69
C LEU A 334 -3.61 -10.68 -6.26
N LYS A 335 -3.40 -9.78 -7.24
CA LYS A 335 -2.05 -9.44 -7.73
C LYS A 335 -1.20 -8.76 -6.66
N CYS A 336 -1.75 -7.81 -5.90
CA CYS A 336 -1.05 -7.18 -4.79
C CYS A 336 -0.60 -8.21 -3.75
N LEU A 337 -1.53 -9.05 -3.29
CA LEU A 337 -1.22 -10.10 -2.32
C LEU A 337 -0.17 -11.08 -2.87
N ARG A 338 -0.26 -11.49 -4.13
CA ARG A 338 0.75 -12.39 -4.73
C ARG A 338 2.15 -11.79 -4.68
N ILE A 339 2.32 -10.54 -5.12
CA ILE A 339 3.62 -9.84 -5.05
C ILE A 339 4.05 -9.66 -3.59
N LEU A 340 3.11 -9.31 -2.70
CA LEU A 340 3.40 -9.12 -1.27
C LEU A 340 4.11 -10.35 -0.68
N TYR A 341 3.62 -11.55 -0.99
CA TYR A 341 4.23 -12.81 -0.56
C TYR A 341 5.57 -13.13 -1.22
N GLU A 342 5.93 -12.45 -2.31
CA GLU A 342 7.21 -12.60 -2.99
C GLU A 342 8.27 -11.62 -2.45
N LEU A 343 7.83 -10.46 -1.92
CA LEU A 343 8.68 -9.40 -1.38
C LEU A 343 9.66 -9.93 -0.33
N LYS A 344 10.93 -9.52 -0.48
CA LYS A 344 11.98 -9.82 0.50
C LYS A 344 11.69 -9.19 1.86
N LEU A 345 11.16 -7.95 1.86
CA LEU A 345 10.74 -7.25 3.08
C LEU A 345 9.69 -8.06 3.84
N PHE A 346 8.63 -8.50 3.15
CA PHE A 346 7.53 -9.25 3.75
C PHE A 346 8.02 -10.56 4.38
N LYS A 347 8.79 -11.36 3.64
CA LYS A 347 9.35 -12.63 4.15
C LYS A 347 10.24 -12.44 5.38
N ARG A 348 10.90 -11.28 5.50
CA ARG A 348 11.78 -10.97 6.64
C ARG A 348 11.00 -10.60 7.88
N PHE A 349 9.97 -9.76 7.76
CA PHE A 349 9.19 -9.26 8.90
C PHE A 349 8.00 -10.15 9.27
N PHE A 350 7.53 -11.00 8.36
CA PHE A 350 6.44 -11.94 8.58
C PHE A 350 6.90 -13.39 8.31
N PRO A 351 7.93 -13.91 9.01
CA PRO A 351 8.52 -15.21 8.71
C PRO A 351 7.62 -16.41 9.07
N LEU A 352 6.60 -16.18 9.91
CA LEU A 352 5.63 -17.21 10.32
C LEU A 352 4.39 -17.24 9.41
N GLU A 353 4.29 -16.33 8.46
CA GLU A 353 3.17 -16.29 7.52
C GLU A 353 3.23 -17.53 6.62
N ASP A 354 2.11 -18.25 6.52
CA ASP A 354 1.99 -19.38 5.60
C ASP A 354 1.96 -18.89 4.14
N SER A 355 2.05 -19.79 3.16
CA SER A 355 2.02 -19.45 1.75
C SER A 355 0.76 -18.66 1.36
N PHE A 356 0.90 -17.79 0.35
CA PHE A 356 -0.21 -17.06 -0.28
C PHE A 356 -1.44 -17.95 -0.52
N HIS A 357 -1.21 -19.17 -1.04
CA HIS A 357 -2.30 -20.09 -1.34
C HIS A 357 -3.04 -20.53 -0.08
N ASN A 358 -2.32 -20.97 0.95
CA ASN A 358 -2.94 -21.46 2.19
C ASN A 358 -3.71 -20.35 2.92
N VAL A 359 -3.09 -19.17 3.07
CA VAL A 359 -3.73 -18.06 3.79
C VAL A 359 -4.99 -17.59 3.07
N VAL A 360 -4.93 -17.40 1.75
CA VAL A 360 -6.11 -16.96 0.98
C VAL A 360 -7.21 -18.04 1.00
N CYS A 361 -6.86 -19.32 0.94
CA CYS A 361 -7.83 -20.41 1.09
C CYS A 361 -8.54 -20.40 2.46
N GLU A 362 -7.82 -20.13 3.56
CA GLU A 362 -8.42 -19.99 4.89
C GLU A 362 -9.31 -18.73 5.00
N VAL A 363 -8.90 -17.61 4.39
CA VAL A 363 -9.73 -16.41 4.29
C VAL A 363 -11.02 -16.72 3.52
N ILE A 364 -10.96 -17.47 2.41
CA ILE A 364 -12.14 -17.85 1.62
C ILE A 364 -13.12 -18.71 2.43
N LYS A 365 -12.62 -19.70 3.17
CA LYS A 365 -13.47 -20.53 4.06
C LYS A 365 -14.14 -19.67 5.12
N THR A 366 -13.37 -18.82 5.79
CA THR A 366 -13.87 -17.90 6.81
C THR A 366 -14.92 -16.95 6.23
N ALA A 367 -14.68 -16.40 5.04
CA ALA A 367 -15.62 -15.54 4.31
C ALA A 367 -16.96 -16.23 4.03
N ALA A 368 -16.93 -17.49 3.62
CA ALA A 368 -18.13 -18.28 3.34
C ALA A 368 -18.97 -18.48 4.61
N ILE A 369 -18.31 -18.81 5.72
CA ILE A 369 -18.93 -19.00 7.03
C ILE A 369 -19.56 -17.69 7.53
N GLU A 370 -18.79 -16.60 7.51
CA GLU A 370 -19.27 -15.28 7.92
C GLU A 370 -20.42 -14.79 7.02
N HIS A 371 -20.36 -15.05 5.72
CA HIS A 371 -21.43 -14.68 4.79
C HIS A 371 -22.75 -15.37 5.13
N TYR A 372 -22.69 -16.67 5.40
CA TYR A 372 -23.86 -17.43 5.83
C TYR A 372 -24.45 -16.90 7.13
N HIS A 373 -23.61 -16.65 8.15
CA HIS A 373 -24.08 -16.13 9.44
C HIS A 373 -24.63 -14.70 9.34
N ARG A 374 -24.05 -13.85 8.49
CA ARG A 374 -24.58 -12.51 8.21
C ARG A 374 -25.97 -12.59 7.60
N LEU A 375 -26.14 -13.40 6.55
CA LEU A 375 -27.43 -13.60 5.91
C LEU A 375 -28.47 -14.16 6.89
N ARG A 376 -28.05 -15.08 7.76
CA ARG A 376 -28.88 -15.58 8.86
C ARG A 376 -29.35 -14.45 9.77
N SER A 377 -28.45 -13.56 10.20
CA SER A 377 -28.79 -12.42 11.06
C SER A 377 -29.71 -11.39 10.40
N GLU A 378 -29.68 -11.27 9.06
CA GLU A 378 -30.54 -10.35 8.31
C GLU A 378 -31.97 -10.87 8.18
N PHE A 379 -32.16 -12.19 8.11
CA PHE A 379 -33.48 -12.80 7.91
C PHE A 379 -34.21 -13.19 9.20
N LEU A 380 -33.49 -13.35 10.32
CA LEU A 380 -34.06 -13.76 11.60
C LEU A 380 -34.23 -12.58 12.55
N SER A 381 -35.39 -12.50 13.22
CA SER A 381 -35.60 -11.55 14.32
C SER A 381 -34.82 -11.98 15.57
N GLU A 382 -34.60 -11.05 16.51
CA GLU A 382 -33.91 -11.34 17.79
C GLU A 382 -34.57 -12.50 18.56
N SER A 383 -35.90 -12.62 18.48
CA SER A 383 -36.64 -13.72 19.10
C SER A 383 -36.41 -15.07 18.41
N GLU A 384 -36.15 -15.09 17.10
CA GLU A 384 -35.94 -16.32 16.33
C GLU A 384 -34.47 -16.76 16.37
N LEU A 385 -33.55 -15.82 16.45
CA LEU A 385 -32.14 -16.08 16.78
C LEU A 385 -32.01 -16.77 18.15
N ALA A 386 -32.85 -16.40 19.12
CA ALA A 386 -32.89 -17.02 20.45
C ALA A 386 -33.58 -18.39 20.49
N GLN A 387 -34.48 -18.70 19.54
CA GLN A 387 -35.17 -19.99 19.46
C GLN A 387 -34.33 -21.08 18.76
N GLU A 388 -33.12 -20.75 18.31
CA GLU A 388 -32.14 -21.57 17.58
C GLU A 388 -32.64 -22.14 16.23
N THR A 389 -33.92 -22.47 16.08
CA THR A 389 -34.53 -23.05 14.87
C THR A 389 -35.39 -22.03 14.13
N PRO A 390 -34.99 -21.60 12.90
CA PRO A 390 -35.82 -20.74 12.06
C PRO A 390 -37.16 -21.39 11.68
N GLY A 391 -38.19 -20.59 11.39
CA GLY A 391 -39.32 -21.10 10.61
C GLY A 391 -38.88 -21.56 9.22
N MET A 392 -39.35 -22.72 8.76
CA MET A 392 -38.95 -23.30 7.45
C MET A 392 -39.19 -22.33 6.28
N GLU A 393 -40.24 -21.50 6.31
CA GLU A 393 -40.51 -20.50 5.28
C GLU A 393 -39.42 -19.41 5.24
N ILE A 394 -39.00 -18.91 6.40
CA ILE A 394 -37.94 -17.89 6.51
C ILE A 394 -36.61 -18.47 6.05
N TYR A 395 -36.30 -19.69 6.48
CA TYR A 395 -35.10 -20.40 6.04
C TYR A 395 -35.09 -20.63 4.52
N SER A 396 -36.24 -20.98 3.94
CA SER A 396 -36.38 -21.13 2.48
C SER A 396 -36.10 -19.83 1.72
N LYS A 397 -36.54 -18.68 2.25
CA LYS A 397 -36.27 -17.34 1.67
C LYS A 397 -34.80 -16.96 1.82
N MET A 398 -34.19 -17.25 2.98
CA MET A 398 -32.76 -17.05 3.21
C MET A 398 -31.91 -17.86 2.21
N LEU A 399 -32.24 -19.14 1.99
CA LEU A 399 -31.56 -19.97 1.00
C LEU A 399 -31.75 -19.46 -0.44
N GLN A 400 -32.90 -18.88 -0.77
CA GLN A 400 -33.10 -18.23 -2.08
C GLN A 400 -32.19 -17.01 -2.26
N ALA A 401 -32.02 -16.19 -1.23
CA ALA A 401 -31.08 -15.08 -1.25
C ALA A 401 -29.64 -15.58 -1.40
N LEU A 402 -29.25 -16.63 -0.65
CA LEU A 402 -27.95 -17.27 -0.79
C LEU A 402 -27.71 -17.80 -2.21
N ASN A 403 -28.68 -18.50 -2.79
CA ASN A 403 -28.60 -19.00 -4.16
C ASN A 403 -28.45 -17.86 -5.18
N ASN A 404 -29.11 -16.73 -4.95
CA ASN A 404 -28.93 -15.55 -5.79
C ASN A 404 -27.52 -14.97 -5.65
N ASP A 405 -26.96 -14.88 -4.44
CA ASP A 405 -25.57 -14.45 -4.22
C ASP A 405 -24.57 -15.39 -4.89
N ILE A 406 -24.80 -16.70 -4.81
CA ILE A 406 -23.96 -17.70 -5.50
C ILE A 406 -23.95 -17.43 -7.02
N ARG A 407 -25.11 -17.14 -7.61
CA ARG A 407 -25.25 -16.85 -9.05
C ARG A 407 -24.57 -15.55 -9.45
N GLN A 408 -24.77 -14.49 -8.67
CA GLN A 408 -24.37 -13.13 -9.04
C GLN A 408 -22.97 -12.74 -8.58
N GLN A 409 -22.47 -13.36 -7.50
CA GLN A 409 -21.21 -13.01 -6.86
C GLN A 409 -20.19 -14.15 -6.95
N PHE A 410 -20.52 -15.35 -6.47
CA PHE A 410 -19.51 -16.39 -6.28
C PHE A 410 -19.09 -17.06 -7.59
N ILE A 411 -20.04 -17.43 -8.45
CA ILE A 411 -19.72 -18.02 -9.76
C ILE A 411 -18.88 -17.06 -10.64
N PRO A 412 -19.22 -15.77 -10.75
CA PRO A 412 -18.36 -14.83 -11.48
C PRO A 412 -16.97 -14.64 -10.84
N ALA A 413 -16.89 -14.58 -9.52
CA ALA A 413 -15.62 -14.40 -8.81
C ALA A 413 -14.67 -15.58 -9.01
N ASP A 414 -15.20 -16.81 -9.08
CA ASP A 414 -14.42 -18.04 -9.25
C ASP A 414 -13.48 -17.99 -10.45
N LYS A 415 -13.92 -17.40 -11.57
CA LYS A 415 -13.06 -17.22 -12.76
C LYS A 415 -11.80 -16.41 -12.46
N ILE A 416 -11.89 -15.42 -11.58
CA ILE A 416 -10.76 -14.58 -11.19
C ILE A 416 -9.84 -15.36 -10.26
N TYR A 417 -10.39 -16.02 -9.23
CA TYR A 417 -9.60 -16.83 -8.29
C TYR A 417 -8.87 -17.99 -8.98
N ASN A 418 -9.51 -18.66 -9.94
CA ASN A 418 -8.91 -19.74 -10.72
C ASN A 418 -7.66 -19.27 -11.50
N ALA A 419 -7.63 -18.01 -11.94
CA ALA A 419 -6.44 -17.44 -12.59
C ALA A 419 -5.21 -17.37 -11.65
N PHE A 420 -5.41 -17.46 -10.34
CA PHE A 420 -4.37 -17.52 -9.31
C PHE A 420 -4.17 -18.92 -8.72
N ASN A 421 -4.78 -19.96 -9.30
CA ASN A 421 -4.81 -21.34 -8.79
C ASN A 421 -5.39 -21.41 -7.36
N LEU A 422 -6.56 -20.82 -7.15
CA LEU A 422 -7.31 -20.86 -5.89
C LEU A 422 -8.68 -21.50 -6.15
N ASP A 423 -8.98 -22.59 -5.45
CA ASP A 423 -10.22 -23.37 -5.60
C ASP A 423 -11.42 -22.70 -4.90
N TYR A 424 -11.66 -21.43 -5.23
CA TYR A 424 -12.58 -20.54 -4.52
C TYR A 424 -13.98 -21.13 -4.41
N PHE A 425 -14.61 -21.47 -5.55
CA PHE A 425 -15.98 -21.95 -5.53
C PHE A 425 -16.13 -23.28 -4.79
N SER A 426 -15.15 -24.18 -4.91
CA SER A 426 -15.12 -25.47 -4.22
C SER A 426 -15.07 -25.33 -2.70
N LEU A 427 -14.18 -24.46 -2.21
CA LEU A 427 -14.03 -24.17 -0.79
C LEU A 427 -15.29 -23.49 -0.22
N THR A 428 -15.81 -22.47 -0.92
CA THR A 428 -17.02 -21.77 -0.50
C THR A 428 -18.23 -22.70 -0.45
N MET A 429 -18.47 -23.49 -1.49
CA MET A 429 -19.63 -24.40 -1.53
C MET A 429 -19.56 -25.49 -0.47
N ARG A 430 -18.36 -25.94 -0.09
CA ARG A 430 -18.17 -26.94 0.97
C ARG A 430 -18.55 -26.40 2.34
N GLU A 431 -18.12 -25.18 2.68
CA GLU A 431 -18.48 -24.56 3.96
C GLU A 431 -19.97 -24.23 4.01
N LEU A 432 -20.54 -23.76 2.91
CA LEU A 432 -22.00 -23.52 2.82
C LEU A 432 -22.79 -24.81 2.95
N ASP A 433 -22.38 -25.89 2.27
CA ASP A 433 -23.03 -27.22 2.41
C ASP A 433 -23.02 -27.68 3.86
N ARG A 434 -21.87 -27.60 4.54
CA ARG A 434 -21.75 -27.96 5.97
C ARG A 434 -22.73 -27.18 6.84
N LEU A 435 -22.77 -25.85 6.71
CA LEU A 435 -23.64 -24.99 7.51
C LEU A 435 -25.13 -25.20 7.21
N ILE A 436 -25.49 -25.41 5.94
CA ILE A 436 -26.86 -25.73 5.55
C ILE A 436 -27.27 -27.08 6.15
N MET A 437 -26.40 -28.10 6.12
CA MET A 437 -26.71 -29.39 6.73
C MET A 437 -26.87 -29.29 8.25
N GLU A 438 -26.00 -28.53 8.93
CA GLU A 438 -26.11 -28.27 10.37
C GLU A 438 -27.47 -27.64 10.72
N ASP A 439 -27.94 -26.68 9.92
CA ASP A 439 -29.26 -26.07 10.11
C ASP A 439 -30.42 -27.02 9.78
N LEU A 440 -30.25 -27.93 8.82
CA LEU A 440 -31.26 -28.95 8.54
C LEU A 440 -31.44 -29.94 9.69
N GLU A 441 -30.40 -30.19 10.49
CA GLU A 441 -30.51 -31.03 11.70
C GLU A 441 -31.40 -30.40 12.77
N LEU A 442 -31.62 -29.09 12.74
CA LEU A 442 -32.50 -28.38 13.69
C LEU A 442 -33.97 -28.71 13.47
N TYR A 443 -34.37 -29.24 12.30
CA TYR A 443 -35.74 -29.63 12.00
C TYR A 443 -35.95 -31.13 12.28
N PRO A 444 -36.55 -31.53 13.42
CA PRO A 444 -36.64 -32.94 13.80
C PRO A 444 -37.43 -33.77 12.79
N VAL A 445 -38.38 -33.13 12.12
CA VAL A 445 -39.23 -33.76 11.09
C VAL A 445 -38.42 -34.20 9.86
N LEU A 446 -37.30 -33.54 9.55
CA LEU A 446 -36.42 -33.86 8.41
C LEU A 446 -35.32 -34.86 8.76
N ARG A 447 -35.20 -35.26 10.03
CA ARG A 447 -34.20 -36.24 10.45
C ARG A 447 -34.55 -37.62 9.90
N PRO A 448 -33.55 -38.44 9.52
CA PRO A 448 -33.81 -39.81 9.08
C PRO A 448 -34.58 -40.60 10.15
N SER A 449 -35.79 -41.05 9.82
CA SER A 449 -36.56 -41.95 10.69
C SER A 449 -36.31 -43.41 10.29
N PRO A 450 -36.15 -44.34 11.25
CA PRO A 450 -36.05 -45.77 10.95
C PRO A 450 -37.32 -46.33 10.29
N GLU A 451 -38.49 -45.69 10.47
CA GLU A 451 -39.71 -46.05 9.73
C GLU A 451 -39.60 -45.69 8.25
N ILE A 452 -38.97 -44.56 7.94
CA ILE A 452 -38.73 -44.09 6.58
C ILE A 452 -37.66 -44.95 5.89
N ALA A 453 -36.60 -45.32 6.61
CA ALA A 453 -35.58 -46.22 6.11
C ALA A 453 -36.18 -47.57 5.66
N LYS A 454 -37.11 -48.13 6.45
CA LYS A 454 -37.86 -49.34 6.06
C LYS A 454 -38.70 -49.15 4.79
N ILE A 455 -39.33 -47.99 4.61
CA ILE A 455 -40.09 -47.67 3.39
C ILE A 455 -39.17 -47.56 2.16
N LEU A 456 -37.93 -47.11 2.34
CA LEU A 456 -36.92 -47.02 1.28
C LEU A 456 -36.28 -48.38 0.96
N ASP A 457 -36.11 -49.24 1.97
CA ASP A 457 -35.57 -50.60 1.84
C ASP A 457 -36.58 -51.57 1.19
N ASP A 458 -37.87 -51.40 1.44
CA ASP A 458 -38.94 -52.11 0.74
C ASP A 458 -38.98 -51.60 -0.72
N LEU A 459 -38.47 -52.41 -1.65
CA LEU A 459 -38.34 -52.16 -3.10
C LEU A 459 -39.62 -51.73 -3.87
N ASP A 460 -40.75 -51.52 -3.19
CA ASP A 460 -41.96 -50.85 -3.71
C ASP A 460 -42.36 -49.67 -2.79
N PRO A 461 -41.72 -48.49 -2.93
CA PRO A 461 -42.09 -47.29 -2.16
C PRO A 461 -43.54 -46.84 -2.39
N TYR A 462 -44.22 -47.38 -3.42
CA TYR A 462 -45.63 -47.14 -3.71
C TYR A 462 -46.57 -48.12 -3.00
N ALA A 463 -46.05 -49.17 -2.34
CA ALA A 463 -46.86 -50.07 -1.51
C ALA A 463 -47.56 -49.30 -0.39
N VAL A 464 -46.88 -48.30 0.19
CA VAL A 464 -47.42 -47.42 1.25
C VAL A 464 -48.55 -46.52 0.74
N LEU A 465 -48.70 -46.31 -0.58
CA LEU A 465 -49.82 -45.57 -1.18
C LEU A 465 -51.07 -46.45 -1.37
N LYS A 466 -50.96 -47.78 -1.22
CA LYS A 466 -52.09 -48.72 -1.32
C LYS A 466 -52.91 -48.71 -0.03
N ASP A 467 -52.24 -48.57 1.11
CA ASP A 467 -52.85 -48.39 2.41
C ASP A 467 -53.05 -46.89 2.68
N ASP A 468 -54.18 -46.49 3.27
CA ASP A 468 -54.47 -45.09 3.63
C ASP A 468 -53.56 -44.59 4.80
N PHE A 469 -52.34 -45.12 4.92
CA PHE A 469 -51.37 -44.96 6.01
C PHE A 469 -51.10 -43.51 6.37
N PHE A 470 -50.85 -42.67 5.36
CA PHE A 470 -50.59 -41.25 5.54
C PHE A 470 -51.85 -40.40 5.77
N THR A 471 -53.03 -40.95 5.51
CA THR A 471 -54.33 -40.28 5.63
C THR A 471 -55.18 -40.83 6.78
N ALA A 472 -54.58 -41.63 7.66
CA ALA A 472 -55.21 -42.18 8.85
C ALA A 472 -55.61 -41.05 9.83
N PRO A 473 -56.68 -41.24 10.64
CA PRO A 473 -57.11 -40.23 11.61
C PRO A 473 -55.98 -39.82 12.55
N GLY A 474 -55.73 -38.51 12.68
CA GLY A 474 -54.67 -37.95 13.55
C GLY A 474 -53.33 -37.69 12.86
N ARG A 475 -53.17 -38.01 11.57
CA ARG A 475 -52.01 -37.59 10.75
C ARG A 475 -52.23 -36.15 10.26
N GLU A 476 -51.20 -35.32 10.30
CA GLU A 476 -51.24 -33.95 9.80
C GLU A 476 -51.22 -33.89 8.26
N GLU A 477 -51.80 -32.82 7.70
CA GLU A 477 -51.72 -32.52 6.26
C GLU A 477 -50.27 -32.19 5.84
N PRO A 478 -49.91 -32.39 4.56
CA PRO A 478 -48.59 -32.04 4.06
C PRO A 478 -48.32 -30.54 4.21
N ARG A 479 -47.25 -30.19 4.91
CA ARG A 479 -46.82 -28.81 5.14
C ARG A 479 -46.15 -28.24 3.88
N VAL A 480 -46.68 -27.14 3.35
CA VAL A 480 -46.18 -26.51 2.11
C VAL A 480 -44.75 -26.01 2.27
N GLU A 481 -44.40 -25.60 3.48
CA GLU A 481 -43.10 -25.05 3.86
C GLU A 481 -41.96 -26.05 3.67
N VAL A 482 -42.24 -27.35 3.83
CA VAL A 482 -41.27 -28.43 3.59
C VAL A 482 -40.89 -28.49 2.11
N PHE A 483 -41.86 -28.28 1.20
CA PHE A 483 -41.61 -28.29 -0.23
C PHE A 483 -40.91 -27.02 -0.72
N LEU A 484 -41.22 -25.87 -0.13
CA LEU A 484 -40.49 -24.62 -0.39
C LEU A 484 -39.02 -24.76 -0.01
N LEU A 485 -38.75 -25.37 1.15
CA LEU A 485 -37.40 -25.64 1.62
C LEU A 485 -36.68 -26.60 0.67
N TYR A 486 -37.33 -27.71 0.29
CA TYR A 486 -36.76 -28.66 -0.66
C TYR A 486 -36.44 -28.02 -2.01
N TYR A 487 -37.30 -27.12 -2.49
CA TYR A 487 -37.07 -26.40 -3.74
C TYR A 487 -35.82 -25.51 -3.67
N SER A 488 -35.66 -24.73 -2.60
CA SER A 488 -34.48 -23.89 -2.39
C SER A 488 -33.19 -24.71 -2.25
N LEU A 489 -33.24 -25.85 -1.55
CA LEU A 489 -32.10 -26.78 -1.43
C LEU A 489 -31.74 -27.44 -2.76
N ASN A 490 -32.73 -27.80 -3.57
CA ASN A 490 -32.47 -28.39 -4.88
C ASN A 490 -31.88 -27.34 -5.84
N ASP A 491 -32.26 -26.07 -5.73
CA ASP A 491 -31.61 -24.98 -6.47
C ASP A 491 -30.13 -24.81 -6.05
N PHE A 492 -29.82 -24.87 -4.75
CA PHE A 492 -28.43 -24.91 -4.26
C PHE A 492 -27.67 -26.12 -4.83
N ARG A 493 -28.27 -27.32 -4.80
CA ARG A 493 -27.70 -28.53 -5.41
C ARG A 493 -27.44 -28.36 -6.91
N HIS A 494 -28.36 -27.71 -7.64
CA HIS A 494 -28.17 -27.44 -9.06
C HIS A 494 -27.00 -26.48 -9.30
N LEU A 495 -26.81 -25.49 -8.44
CA LEU A 495 -25.67 -24.58 -8.48
C LEU A 495 -24.34 -25.31 -8.22
N SER A 496 -24.31 -26.28 -7.31
CA SER A 496 -23.14 -27.13 -7.03
C SER A 496 -22.66 -27.97 -8.22
N ARG A 497 -23.43 -28.09 -9.30
CA ARG A 497 -23.00 -28.79 -10.53
C ARG A 497 -21.90 -28.09 -11.31
N HIS A 498 -21.55 -26.84 -10.95
CA HIS A 498 -20.37 -26.16 -11.49
C HIS A 498 -19.06 -26.79 -10.97
N LEU A 499 -19.11 -27.56 -9.88
CA LEU A 499 -17.97 -28.30 -9.34
C LEU A 499 -17.66 -29.56 -10.15
N THR A 500 -16.44 -30.08 -10.04
CA THR A 500 -16.06 -31.37 -10.64
C THR A 500 -16.77 -32.54 -9.95
N GLU A 501 -16.85 -33.70 -10.62
CA GLU A 501 -17.48 -34.90 -10.05
C GLU A 501 -16.82 -35.35 -8.73
N SER A 502 -15.51 -35.17 -8.58
CA SER A 502 -14.80 -35.53 -7.34
C SER A 502 -15.19 -34.61 -6.18
N GLU A 503 -15.39 -33.32 -6.45
CA GLU A 503 -15.78 -32.34 -5.44
C GLU A 503 -17.24 -32.49 -5.05
N GLN A 504 -18.11 -32.79 -6.01
CA GLN A 504 -19.53 -33.06 -5.75
C GLN A 504 -19.73 -34.22 -4.77
N LYS A 505 -18.89 -35.26 -4.81
CA LYS A 505 -18.94 -36.39 -3.87
C LYS A 505 -18.68 -35.99 -2.42
N ASN A 506 -18.03 -34.85 -2.19
CA ASN A 506 -17.74 -34.33 -0.85
C ASN A 506 -18.86 -33.45 -0.30
N LEU A 507 -19.95 -33.23 -1.05
CA LEU A 507 -21.07 -32.41 -0.62
C LEU A 507 -22.29 -33.27 -0.24
N SER A 508 -22.82 -33.02 0.95
CA SER A 508 -23.96 -33.73 1.52
C SER A 508 -25.28 -33.35 0.85
N ILE A 509 -25.36 -32.17 0.20
CA ILE A 509 -26.57 -31.75 -0.51
C ILE A 509 -27.01 -32.75 -1.59
N PHE A 510 -26.11 -33.55 -2.17
CA PHE A 510 -26.49 -34.52 -3.19
C PHE A 510 -27.36 -35.66 -2.65
N THR A 511 -27.28 -35.98 -1.35
CA THR A 511 -28.13 -36.99 -0.69
C THR A 511 -29.32 -36.37 0.04
N VAL A 512 -29.47 -35.03 0.04
CA VAL A 512 -30.54 -34.33 0.77
C VAL A 512 -31.95 -34.80 0.40
N HIS A 513 -32.16 -35.24 -0.84
CA HIS A 513 -33.44 -35.72 -1.34
C HIS A 513 -34.01 -36.89 -0.52
N GLU A 514 -33.16 -37.73 0.06
CA GLU A 514 -33.56 -38.86 0.90
C GLU A 514 -34.39 -38.43 2.11
N ARG A 515 -34.08 -37.25 2.68
CA ARG A 515 -34.82 -36.64 3.81
C ARG A 515 -36.22 -36.18 3.43
N PHE A 516 -36.49 -35.95 2.14
CA PHE A 516 -37.75 -35.38 1.64
C PHE A 516 -38.69 -36.40 0.98
N ILE A 517 -38.21 -37.60 0.64
CA ILE A 517 -39.03 -38.69 0.07
C ILE A 517 -40.33 -38.95 0.87
N PRO A 518 -40.32 -39.02 2.22
CA PRO A 518 -41.52 -39.31 3.01
C PRO A 518 -42.62 -38.27 2.84
N PHE A 519 -42.23 -36.99 2.74
CA PHE A 519 -43.17 -35.89 2.58
C PHE A 519 -43.78 -35.89 1.19
N VAL A 520 -43.00 -36.22 0.17
CA VAL A 520 -43.49 -36.41 -1.20
C VAL A 520 -44.49 -37.56 -1.25
N LEU A 521 -44.20 -38.70 -0.63
CA LEU A 521 -45.12 -39.84 -0.54
C LEU A 521 -46.40 -39.51 0.24
N GLN A 522 -46.27 -38.80 1.37
CA GLN A 522 -47.40 -38.29 2.14
C GLN A 522 -48.28 -37.38 1.27
N TRP A 523 -47.69 -36.43 0.55
CA TRP A 523 -48.42 -35.53 -0.34
C TRP A 523 -49.15 -36.27 -1.46
N PHE A 524 -48.52 -37.27 -2.09
CA PHE A 524 -49.19 -38.11 -3.08
C PHE A 524 -50.40 -38.86 -2.51
N SER A 525 -50.29 -39.38 -1.28
CA SER A 525 -51.39 -40.07 -0.59
C SER A 525 -52.56 -39.12 -0.33
N TYR A 526 -52.28 -37.92 0.20
CA TYR A 526 -53.29 -36.88 0.41
C TYR A 526 -53.93 -36.41 -0.90
N ALA A 527 -53.14 -36.17 -1.94
CA ALA A 527 -53.64 -35.76 -3.25
C ALA A 527 -54.56 -36.82 -3.87
N LYS A 528 -54.23 -38.11 -3.72
CA LYS A 528 -55.06 -39.24 -4.16
C LYS A 528 -56.40 -39.26 -3.43
N VAL A 529 -56.41 -39.11 -2.11
CA VAL A 529 -57.66 -39.08 -1.32
C VAL A 529 -58.51 -37.85 -1.65
N ALA A 530 -57.88 -36.67 -1.77
CA ALA A 530 -58.55 -35.44 -2.17
C ALA A 530 -59.18 -35.55 -3.57
N ALA A 531 -58.46 -36.13 -4.53
CA ALA A 531 -58.97 -36.40 -5.87
C ALA A 531 -60.18 -37.35 -5.84
N LYS A 532 -60.10 -38.46 -5.10
CA LYS A 532 -61.23 -39.40 -4.91
C LYS A 532 -62.46 -38.70 -4.33
N ARG A 533 -62.29 -37.87 -3.30
CA ARG A 533 -63.38 -37.09 -2.68
C ARG A 533 -64.01 -36.11 -3.67
N LYS A 534 -63.19 -35.36 -4.42
CA LYS A 534 -63.67 -34.43 -5.46
C LYS A 534 -64.46 -35.15 -6.55
N ILE A 535 -63.95 -36.27 -7.07
CA ILE A 535 -64.64 -37.07 -8.08
C ILE A 535 -65.98 -37.59 -7.55
N LYS A 536 -66.03 -38.12 -6.32
CA LYS A 536 -67.28 -38.58 -5.70
C LYS A 536 -68.30 -37.44 -5.58
N GLY A 537 -67.85 -36.26 -5.14
CA GLY A 537 -68.70 -35.06 -5.07
C GLY A 537 -69.23 -34.62 -6.45
N TRP A 538 -68.39 -34.67 -7.49
CA TRP A 538 -68.83 -34.39 -8.87
C TRP A 538 -69.88 -35.40 -9.34
N VAL A 539 -69.66 -36.69 -9.11
CA VAL A 539 -70.64 -37.75 -9.45
C VAL A 539 -71.96 -37.55 -8.69
N GLU A 540 -71.92 -37.16 -7.42
CA GLU A 540 -73.13 -36.88 -6.63
C GLU A 540 -73.87 -35.63 -7.12
N ASN A 541 -73.15 -34.58 -7.54
CA ASN A 541 -73.75 -33.38 -8.11
C ASN A 541 -74.35 -33.65 -9.51
N ASP A 542 -73.67 -34.41 -10.36
CA ASP A 542 -74.19 -34.83 -11.67
C ASP A 542 -75.49 -35.65 -11.54
N LYS A 543 -75.60 -36.47 -10.48
CA LYS A 543 -76.84 -37.20 -10.17
C LYS A 543 -77.98 -36.27 -9.77
N LYS A 544 -77.71 -35.13 -9.12
CA LYS A 544 -78.72 -34.15 -8.70
C LYS A 544 -79.22 -33.27 -9.86
N VAL A 545 -78.40 -33.06 -10.90
CA VAL A 545 -78.76 -32.26 -12.09
C VAL A 545 -79.61 -33.05 -13.10
N LYS A 546 -79.65 -34.39 -12.97
CA LYS A 546 -80.49 -35.29 -13.80
C LYS A 546 -81.90 -35.53 -13.25
N ILE A 547 -82.29 -34.86 -12.17
CA ILE A 547 -83.66 -34.77 -11.63
C ILE A 547 -84.14 -33.36 -11.93
#